data_AF-A0AAW8BFF8-F1
#
_entry.id   AF-A0AAW8BFF8-F1
#
_cell.length_a   1.000
_cell.length_b   1.000
_cell.length_c   1.000
_cell.angle_alpha   90.00
_cell.angle_beta   90.00
_cell.angle_gamma   90.00
#
_symmetry.space_group_name_H-M   'P 1'
#
loop_
_entity.id
_entity.type
_entity.pdbx_description
1 polymer ?
#
loop_
_entity_poly.entity_id
_entity_poly.type
_entity_poly.pdbx_seq_one_letter_code
_entity_poly.pdbx_strand_id
1 'polypeptide(L)'
;MNERNKKENRPSFRKKPEQKSTGRQAVEKKFYDNADMMQLFNVTSRTLQRWRAEGIVPYKKLGGKIYYLAHKVDDLMEDDEQSSD
;
A
#
# COMPACT_ATOMS: atom_id res chain seq x y z
N MET A 1 39.88 -29.08 -6.09
CA MET A 1 39.50 -27.65 -5.92
C MET A 1 38.07 -27.52 -6.39
N ASN A 2 37.10 -27.75 -5.52
CA ASN A 2 35.71 -27.97 -5.94
C ASN A 2 34.92 -26.66 -6.05
N GLU A 3 34.42 -26.48 -7.25
CA GLU A 3 33.26 -25.70 -7.70
C GLU A 3 32.42 -25.04 -6.61
N ARG A 4 32.47 -23.69 -6.58
CA ARG A 4 31.57 -22.83 -5.80
C ARG A 4 30.19 -22.76 -6.46
N ASN A 5 29.42 -23.84 -6.39
CA ASN A 5 27.97 -23.77 -6.63
C ASN A 5 27.24 -23.48 -5.30
N LYS A 6 26.99 -22.21 -4.99
CA LYS A 6 26.08 -21.84 -3.89
C LYS A 6 25.54 -20.41 -4.04
N LYS A 7 24.41 -20.28 -4.72
CA LYS A 7 23.22 -19.49 -4.33
C LYS A 7 22.25 -19.36 -5.52
N GLU A 8 21.84 -20.51 -6.06
CA GLU A 8 20.47 -20.60 -6.55
C GLU A 8 19.52 -20.46 -5.36
N ASN A 9 18.37 -19.83 -5.61
CA ASN A 9 17.31 -19.52 -4.66
C ASN A 9 17.44 -18.19 -3.90
N ARG A 10 17.36 -17.08 -4.64
CA ARG A 10 16.78 -15.84 -4.11
C ARG A 10 15.26 -16.00 -4.27
N PRO A 11 14.48 -16.38 -3.24
CA PRO A 11 13.05 -16.59 -3.39
C PRO A 11 12.39 -15.27 -3.79
N SER A 12 12.13 -15.13 -5.08
CA SER A 12 11.45 -13.98 -5.68
C SER A 12 9.95 -14.12 -5.52
N PHE A 13 9.43 -14.29 -4.31
CA PHE A 13 8.00 -14.29 -4.09
C PHE A 13 7.71 -13.81 -2.68
N ARG A 14 7.71 -12.49 -2.48
CA ARG A 14 6.83 -11.91 -1.45
C ARG A 14 5.41 -12.14 -1.95
N LYS A 15 4.86 -13.35 -1.73
CA LYS A 15 3.45 -13.64 -1.96
C LYS A 15 2.67 -12.60 -1.15
N LYS A 16 2.04 -11.64 -1.82
CA LYS A 16 1.04 -10.79 -1.18
C LYS A 16 -0.03 -11.75 -0.61
N PRO A 17 -0.42 -11.64 0.66
CA PRO A 17 -1.53 -12.41 1.17
C PRO A 17 -2.79 -12.01 0.40
N GLU A 18 -3.31 -12.94 -0.39
CA GLU A 18 -4.57 -12.81 -1.11
C GLU A 18 -5.70 -12.65 -0.09
N GLN A 19 -6.23 -11.43 0.01
CA GLN A 19 -7.37 -11.12 0.86
C GLN A 19 -8.65 -11.65 0.19
N LYS A 20 -9.10 -12.83 0.62
CA LYS A 20 -10.44 -13.33 0.34
C LYS A 20 -11.47 -12.54 1.14
N SER A 21 -12.17 -11.61 0.52
CA SER A 21 -13.36 -10.97 1.10
C SER A 21 -14.56 -11.90 0.93
N THR A 22 -14.96 -12.53 2.03
CA THR A 22 -16.18 -13.33 2.13
C THR A 22 -17.36 -12.41 2.40
N GLY A 23 -18.45 -12.62 1.67
CA GLY A 23 -19.62 -11.74 1.68
C GLY A 23 -20.25 -11.58 3.06
N ARG A 24 -20.48 -10.30 3.42
CA ARG A 24 -21.59 -9.78 4.22
C ARG A 24 -21.52 -8.26 4.09
N GLN A 25 -22.62 -7.63 3.67
CA GLN A 25 -22.76 -6.18 3.63
C GLN A 25 -22.66 -5.62 5.05
N ALA A 26 -21.44 -5.28 5.46
CA ALA A 26 -21.14 -4.52 6.65
C ALA A 26 -20.06 -3.54 6.19
N VAL A 27 -20.43 -2.27 6.01
CA VAL A 27 -19.60 -1.14 5.54
C VAL A 27 -18.12 -1.48 5.67
N GLU A 28 -17.55 -2.09 4.62
CA GLU A 28 -16.25 -2.73 4.71
C GLU A 28 -15.27 -1.57 4.88
N LYS A 29 -14.77 -1.37 6.10
CA LYS A 29 -13.68 -0.44 6.36
C LYS A 29 -12.46 -1.01 5.65
N LYS A 30 -12.37 -0.72 4.36
CA LYS A 30 -11.30 -1.16 3.49
C LYS A 30 -10.06 -0.38 3.88
N PHE A 31 -8.98 -1.10 4.12
CA PHE A 31 -7.68 -0.51 4.40
C PHE A 31 -6.77 -0.85 3.23
N TYR A 32 -6.08 0.15 2.71
CA TYR A 32 -5.03 -0.03 1.72
C TYR A 32 -3.72 -0.33 2.43
N ASP A 33 -2.96 -1.28 1.90
CA ASP A 33 -1.57 -1.45 2.30
C ASP A 33 -0.62 -0.57 1.45
N ASN A 34 0.68 -0.64 1.70
CA ASN A 34 1.65 0.13 0.91
C ASN A 34 1.61 -0.20 -0.58
N ALA A 35 1.34 -1.45 -0.93
CA ALA A 35 1.32 -1.88 -2.32
C ALA A 35 0.03 -1.49 -3.03
N ASP A 36 -1.09 -1.49 -2.33
CA ASP A 36 -2.35 -0.98 -2.88
C ASP A 36 -2.28 0.52 -3.12
N MET A 37 -1.68 1.29 -2.20
CA MET A 37 -1.44 2.72 -2.41
C MET A 37 -0.52 3.00 -3.60
N MET A 38 0.53 2.19 -3.79
CA MET A 38 1.41 2.32 -4.95
C MET A 38 0.67 2.07 -6.26
N GLN A 39 -0.23 1.08 -6.29
CA GLN A 39 -1.03 0.78 -7.48
C GLN A 39 -2.14 1.81 -7.73
N LEU A 40 -2.76 2.31 -6.66
CA LEU A 40 -3.86 3.26 -6.71
C LEU A 40 -3.40 4.63 -7.23
N PHE A 41 -2.31 5.16 -6.69
CA PHE A 41 -1.77 6.47 -7.08
C PHE A 41 -0.69 6.39 -8.16
N ASN A 42 -0.35 5.17 -8.61
CA ASN A 42 0.77 4.91 -9.53
C ASN A 42 2.11 5.53 -9.06
N VAL A 43 2.33 5.56 -7.75
CA VAL A 43 3.51 6.14 -7.11
C VAL A 43 4.47 5.09 -6.57
N THR A 44 5.70 5.50 -6.31
CA THR A 44 6.70 4.64 -5.68
C THR A 44 6.65 4.70 -4.14
N SER A 45 7.26 3.71 -3.49
CA SER A 45 7.45 3.68 -2.03
C SER A 45 8.12 4.96 -1.50
N ARG A 46 9.06 5.55 -2.27
CA ARG A 46 9.74 6.79 -1.89
C ARG A 46 8.79 7.98 -1.85
N THR A 47 7.88 8.07 -2.81
CA THR A 47 6.83 9.09 -2.84
C THR A 47 5.87 8.91 -1.67
N LEU A 48 5.42 7.69 -1.38
CA LEU A 48 4.57 7.42 -0.21
C LEU A 48 5.26 7.75 1.12
N GLN A 49 6.56 7.49 1.24
CA GLN A 49 7.34 7.92 2.42
C GLN A 49 7.31 9.43 2.58
N ARG A 50 7.49 10.18 1.48
CA ARG A 50 7.42 11.64 1.47
C ARG A 50 6.03 12.12 1.89
N TRP A 51 4.97 11.57 1.30
CA TRP A 51 3.60 11.93 1.65
C TRP A 51 3.25 11.67 3.12
N ARG A 52 3.80 10.61 3.74
CA ARG A 52 3.64 10.38 5.19
C ARG A 52 4.39 11.41 6.03
N ALA A 53 5.56 11.86 5.58
CA ALA A 53 6.35 12.86 6.26
C ALA A 53 5.74 14.26 6.13
N GLU A 54 5.17 14.56 4.96
CA GLU A 54 4.46 15.80 4.66
C GLU A 54 3.02 15.81 5.23
N GLY A 55 2.49 14.65 5.63
CA GLY A 55 1.15 14.54 6.20
C GLY A 55 0.02 14.55 5.17
N ILE A 56 0.33 14.40 3.89
CA ILE A 56 -0.63 14.40 2.77
C ILE A 56 -1.58 13.20 2.87
N VAL A 57 -1.04 12.01 3.18
CA VAL A 57 -1.86 10.80 3.32
C VAL A 57 -1.97 10.35 4.78
N PRO A 58 -3.19 10.21 5.31
CA PRO A 58 -3.38 9.70 6.66
C PRO A 58 -3.06 8.21 6.71
N TYR A 59 -2.12 7.86 7.60
CA TYR A 59 -1.65 6.49 7.77
C TYR A 59 -1.85 6.00 9.20
N LYS A 60 -2.06 4.70 9.34
CA LYS A 60 -2.20 4.00 10.62
C LYS A 60 -1.17 2.90 10.72
N LYS A 61 -0.38 2.92 11.80
CA LYS A 61 0.60 1.88 12.10
C LYS A 61 -0.05 0.80 12.96
N LEU A 62 -0.11 -0.44 12.47
CA LEU A 62 -0.64 -1.59 13.19
C LEU A 62 0.38 -2.74 13.07
N GLY A 63 0.90 -3.21 14.21
CA GLY A 63 1.81 -4.37 14.24
C GLY A 63 3.07 -4.22 13.38
N GLY A 64 3.62 -3.00 13.25
CA GLY A 64 4.80 -2.72 12.42
C GLY A 64 4.52 -2.58 10.92
N LYS A 65 3.26 -2.75 10.48
CA LYS A 65 2.82 -2.46 9.12
C LYS A 65 2.06 -1.14 9.07
N ILE A 66 2.12 -0.49 7.92
CA ILE A 66 1.43 0.78 7.66
C ILE A 66 0.22 0.48 6.78
N TYR A 67 -0.92 0.97 7.22
CA TYR A 67 -2.21 0.85 6.57
C TYR A 67 -2.79 2.24 6.34
N TYR A 68 -3.57 2.39 5.29
CA TYR A 68 -4.25 3.63 4.94
C TYR A 68 -5.75 3.36 4.90
N LEU A 69 -6.56 4.29 5.38
CA LEU A 69 -8.01 4.10 5.38
C LEU A 69 -8.56 4.47 4.01
N ALA A 70 -9.31 3.57 3.38
CA ALA A 70 -9.82 3.82 2.04
C ALA A 70 -10.68 5.10 1.96
N HIS A 71 -11.59 5.31 2.93
CA HIS A 71 -12.41 6.52 2.95
C HIS A 71 -11.58 7.81 3.00
N LYS A 72 -10.46 7.83 3.72
CA LYS A 72 -9.60 9.02 3.79
C LYS A 72 -8.76 9.25 2.55
N VAL A 73 -8.47 8.16 1.85
CA VAL A 73 -7.75 8.21 0.59
C VAL A 73 -8.69 8.68 -0.53
N ASP A 74 -9.96 8.26 -0.48
CA ASP A 74 -11.03 8.69 -1.37
C ASP A 74 -11.34 10.19 -1.19
N ASP A 75 -11.55 10.63 0.07
CA ASP A 75 -11.70 12.06 0.42
C ASP A 75 -10.56 12.90 -0.18
N LEU A 76 -9.31 12.42 -0.06
CA LEU A 76 -8.13 13.12 -0.57
C LEU A 76 -8.10 13.20 -2.11
N MET A 77 -8.65 12.20 -2.81
CA MET A 77 -8.71 12.22 -4.26
C MET A 77 -9.76 13.21 -4.78
N GLU A 78 -10.88 13.37 -4.08
CA GLU A 78 -11.94 14.33 -4.45
C GLU A 78 -11.51 15.79 -4.21
N ASP A 79 -10.70 16.06 -3.17
CA ASP A 79 -10.23 17.41 -2.86
C ASP A 79 -9.25 17.96 -3.93
N ASP A 80 -8.43 17.11 -4.58
CA ASP A 80 -7.43 17.54 -5.57
C ASP A 80 -8.04 17.85 -6.95
N GLU A 81 -9.21 17.28 -7.29
CA GLU A 81 -9.93 17.57 -8.55
C GLU A 81 -10.57 18.98 -8.60
N GLN A 82 -10.61 19.74 -7.49
CA GLN A 82 -11.20 21.08 -7.47
C GLN A 82 -10.23 22.25 -7.74
N SER A 83 -8.93 22.00 -7.97
CA SER A 83 -7.95 23.09 -8.15
C SER A 83 -7.50 23.34 -9.61
N SER A 84 -8.25 22.86 -10.59
CA SER A 84 -8.02 23.19 -12.01
C SER A 84 -9.23 23.90 -12.63
N ASP A 85 -9.55 25.08 -12.09
CA ASP A 85 -10.25 26.15 -12.83
C ASP A 85 -9.23 27.22 -13.25
#